data_AF-A0A0G1QLY6-F1
#
_entry.id   AF-A0A0G1QLY6-F1
#
_cell.length_a   1.000
_cell.length_b   1.000
_cell.length_c   1.000
_cell.angle_alpha   90.00
_cell.angle_beta   90.00
_cell.angle_gamma   90.00
#
_symmetry.space_group_name_H-M   'P 1'
#
loop_
_entity.id
_entity.type
_entity.pdbx_description
1 polymer ?
#
loop_
_entity_poly.entity_id
_entity_poly.type
_entity_poly.pdbx_seq_one_letter_code
_entity_poly.pdbx_strand_id
1 'polypeptide(L)' 'MEIPQDQIEKLRVMYQKSFSVVISEREAYEIGLRLIRLVRVVYGSQERDEPETSSSRGRQPHTISCSF' A
#
# COMPACT_ATOMS: atom_id res chain seq x y z
N MET A 1 -14.59 9.35 6.83
CA MET A 1 -13.83 10.50 7.36
C MET A 1 -13.75 11.50 6.23
N GLU A 2 -14.37 12.67 6.38
CA GLU A 2 -14.19 13.78 5.45
C GLU A 2 -13.01 14.62 5.91
N ILE A 3 -12.14 15.03 4.97
CA ILE A 3 -11.02 15.91 5.27
C ILE A 3 -11.55 17.35 5.30
N PRO A 4 -11.32 18.11 6.38
CA PRO A 4 -11.74 19.51 6.45
C PRO A 4 -11.17 20.35 5.30
N GLN A 5 -12.00 21.26 4.76
CA GLN A 5 -11.62 22.09 3.61
C GLN A 5 -10.40 22.98 3.89
N ASP A 6 -10.23 23.45 5.13
CA ASP A 6 -9.08 24.27 5.52
C ASP A 6 -7.75 23.48 5.47
N GLN A 7 -7.80 22.17 5.73
CA GLN A 7 -6.63 21.29 5.65
C GLN A 7 -6.25 21.02 4.19
N ILE A 8 -7.25 20.87 3.31
CA ILE A 8 -7.04 20.75 1.86
C ILE A 8 -6.35 22.01 1.33
N GLU A 9 -6.82 23.19 1.74
CA GLU A 9 -6.25 24.46 1.30
C GLU A 9 -4.82 24.66 1.82
N LYS A 10 -4.58 24.35 3.10
CA LYS A 10 -3.22 24.38 3.68
C LYS A 10 -2.25 23.48 2.90
N LEU A 11 -2.67 22.26 2.55
CA LEU A 11 -1.86 21.34 1.76
C LEU A 11 -1.53 21.93 0.39
N ARG A 12 -2.53 22.48 -0.31
CA ARG A 12 -2.34 23.11 -1.63
C ARG A 12 -1.34 24.25 -1.58
N VAL A 13 -1.50 25.17 -0.62
CA VAL A 13 -0.59 26.31 -0.44
C VAL A 13 0.83 25.84 -0.09
N MET A 14 0.96 24.87 0.81
CA MET A 14 2.27 24.32 1.17
C MET A 14 2.96 23.67 -0.02
N TYR A 15 2.24 22.85 -0.79
CA TYR A 15 2.78 22.16 -1.95
C TYR A 15 3.26 23.15 -3.02
N GLN A 16 2.44 24.16 -3.32
CA GLN A 16 2.80 25.20 -4.26
C GLN A 16 4.03 25.99 -3.81
N LYS A 17 4.14 26.34 -2.52
CA LYS A 17 5.32 27.03 -2.00
C LYS A 17 6.60 26.19 -2.10
N SER A 18 6.50 24.90 -1.82
CA SER A 18 7.67 24.01 -1.79
C SER A 18 8.16 23.61 -3.17
N PHE A 19 7.24 23.39 -4.12
CA PHE A 19 7.56 22.83 -5.43
C PHE A 19 7.34 23.81 -6.58
N SER A 20 6.85 25.02 -6.30
CA SER A 20 6.52 26.04 -7.31
C SER A 20 5.56 25.56 -8.40
N VAL A 21 4.74 24.54 -8.09
CA VAL A 21 3.76 23.94 -9.00
C VAL A 21 2.42 23.75 -8.30
N VAL A 22 1.33 23.88 -9.05
CA VAL A 22 -0.01 23.55 -8.55
C VAL A 22 -0.23 22.05 -8.72
N ILE A 23 -0.54 21.35 -7.63
CA ILE A 23 -0.82 19.92 -7.66
C ILE A 23 -2.17 19.64 -8.35
N SER A 24 -2.19 18.74 -9.32
CA SER A 24 -3.44 18.26 -9.91
C SER A 24 -4.11 17.21 -9.01
N GLU A 25 -5.41 17.00 -9.20
CA GLU A 25 -6.17 15.97 -8.47
C GLU A 25 -5.57 14.57 -8.69
N ARG A 26 -5.21 14.24 -9.93
CA ARG A 26 -4.61 12.95 -10.29
C ARG A 26 -3.26 12.76 -9.60
N GLU A 27 -2.39 13.77 -9.62
CA GLU A 27 -1.09 13.68 -8.94
C GLU A 27 -1.24 13.54 -7.44
N ALA A 28 -2.16 14.29 -6.82
CA ALA A 28 -2.45 14.17 -5.40
C ALA A 28 -2.89 12.75 -5.03
N TYR A 29 -3.74 12.13 -5.84
CA TYR A 29 -4.16 10.75 -5.67
C TYR A 29 -2.98 9.76 -5.78
N GLU A 30 -2.16 9.88 -6.83
CA GLU A 30 -1.01 9.01 -7.04
C GLU A 30 0.03 9.13 -5.92
N ILE A 31 0.31 10.35 -5.45
CA ILE A 31 1.21 10.63 -4.32
C ILE A 31 0.64 10.02 -3.03
N GLY A 32 -0.65 10.20 -2.76
CA GLY A 32 -1.33 9.63 -1.60
C GLY A 32 -1.20 8.11 -1.54
N LEU A 33 -1.43 7.42 -2.67
CA LEU A 33 -1.25 5.96 -2.77
C LEU A 33 0.19 5.54 -2.46
N ARG A 34 1.19 6.27 -2.98
CA ARG A 34 2.61 5.98 -2.72
C ARG A 34 2.96 6.19 -1.24
N LEU A 35 2.44 7.25 -0.62
CA LEU A 35 2.65 7.54 0.79
C LEU A 35 2.06 6.46 1.68
N ILE A 36 0.84 5.99 1.40
CA ILE A 36 0.22 4.88 2.13
C ILE A 36 1.08 3.62 2.02
N ARG A 37 1.58 3.28 0.83
CA ARG A 37 2.49 2.14 0.65
C ARG A 37 3.78 2.31 1.45
N LEU A 38 4.36 3.51 1.45
CA LEU A 38 5.57 3.79 2.23
C LEU A 38 5.32 3.63 3.73
N VAL A 39 4.21 4.15 4.25
CA VAL A 39 3.82 3.99 5.66
C VAL A 39 3.70 2.50 6.01
N ARG A 40 3.12 1.67 5.13
CA ARG A 40 3.06 0.22 5.33
C ARG A 40 4.44 -0.44 5.31
N VAL A 41 5.39 0.02 4.50
CA VAL A 41 6.75 -0.53 4.51
C VAL A 41 7.51 -0.11 5.77
N VAL A 42 7.39 1.15 6.19
CA VAL A 42 8.15 1.72 7.31
C VAL A 42 7.59 1.28 8.66
N TYR A 43 6.27 1.22 8.79
CA TYR A 43 5.57 0.99 10.05
C TYR A 43 4.75 -0.33 10.06
N GLY A 44 4.56 -0.96 8.90
CA GLY A 44 3.76 -2.17 8.73
C GLY A 44 4.56 -3.47 8.76
N SER A 45 5.39 -3.63 9.78
CA SER A 45 5.57 -4.94 10.43
C SER A 45 4.98 -4.88 11.84
N GLN A 46 3.65 -4.80 11.92
CA GLN A 46 2.89 -5.22 13.10
C GLN A 46 1.53 -5.84 12.73
N GLU A 47 1.40 -6.41 11.53
CA GLU A 47 0.50 -7.56 11.40
C GLU A 47 1.35 -8.77 11.76
N ARG A 48 1.08 -9.34 12.94
CA ARG A 48 1.55 -10.67 13.30
C ARG A 48 1.33 -11.59 12.11
N ASP A 49 2.35 -12.37 11.76
CA ASP A 49 2.16 -13.62 11.05
C ASP A 49 1.11 -14.45 11.81
N GLU A 50 -0.12 -14.45 11.32
CA GLU A 50 -1.08 -15.53 11.55
C GLU A 50 -1.06 -16.39 10.29
N PRO A 51 -0.40 -17.56 10.31
CA PRO A 51 -0.41 -18.46 9.18
C PRO A 51 -1.62 -19.39 9.32
N GLU A 52 -2.85 -18.92 9.09
CA GLU A 52 -3.99 -19.84 9.02
C GLU A 52 -4.87 -19.56 7.80
N THR A 53 -4.34 -19.91 6.63
CA THR A 53 -5.19 -20.42 5.55
C THR A 53 -5.25 -21.95 5.63
N SER A 54 -5.94 -22.44 6.65
CA SER A 54 -6.54 -23.76 6.60
C SER A 54 -7.76 -23.75 5.67
N SER A 55 -7.57 -24.04 4.38
CA SER A 55 -8.61 -24.70 3.56
C SER A 55 -8.09 -25.22 2.22
N SER A 56 -7.67 -26.49 2.25
CA SER A 56 -8.12 -27.56 1.35
C SER A 56 -8.29 -27.24 -0.15
N ARG A 57 -7.24 -27.50 -0.96
CA ARG A 57 -7.38 -28.17 -2.27
C ARG A 57 -6.17 -29.05 -2.55
N GLY A 58 -6.39 -30.36 -2.59
CA GLY A 58 -5.37 -31.34 -2.90
C GLY A 58 -4.79 -31.20 -4.31
N ARG A 59 -3.51 -31.51 -4.44
CA ARG A 59 -2.91 -32.08 -5.65
C ARG A 59 -1.68 -32.89 -5.25
N GLN A 60 -1.59 -34.05 -5.89
CA GLN A 60 -0.81 -35.22 -5.52
C GLN A 60 0.70 -34.97 -5.39
N PRO A 61 1.41 -35.76 -4.56
CA PRO A 61 2.85 -35.89 -4.69
C PRO A 61 3.13 -36.68 -5.97
N HIS A 62 3.80 -36.05 -6.94
CA HIS A 62 4.49 -36.79 -7.99
C HIS A 62 5.61 -37.58 -7.31
N THR A 63 5.39 -38.89 -7.14
CA THR A 63 6.44 -39.85 -6.86
C THR A 63 7.36 -39.91 -8.07
N ILE A 64 8.58 -39.40 -7.94
CA ILE A 64 9.67 -39.77 -8.84
C ILE A 64 10.10 -41.17 -8.40
N SER A 65 9.64 -42.18 -9.13
CA SER A 65 10.17 -43.54 -9.03
C SER A 65 11.50 -43.58 -9.78
N CYS A 66 12.61 -43.65 -9.04
CA CYS A 66 13.88 -44.10 -9.58
C CYS A 66 13.82 -45.64 -9.66
N SER A 67 13.86 -46.18 -10.88
CA SER A 67 14.08 -47.61 -11.12
C SER A 67 15.58 -47.87 -11.32
N PHE A 68 16.10 -48.88 -10.62
CA PHE A 68 17.36 -49.57 -10.93
C PHE A 68 17.10 -50.63 -12.00
#